data_AF-A0A3S1DHC0-F1
#
_entry.id   AF-A0A3S1DHC0-F1
#
_cell.length_a   1.000
_cell.length_b   1.000
_cell.length_c   1.000
_cell.angle_alpha   90.00
_cell.angle_beta   90.00
_cell.angle_gamma   90.00
#
_symmetry.space_group_name_H-M   'P 1'
#
loop_
_entity.id
_entity.type
_entity.pdbx_description
1 polymer ?
#
loop_
_entity_poly.entity_id
_entity_poly.type
_entity_poly.pdbx_seq_one_letter_code
_entity_poly.pdbx_strand_id
1 'polypeptide(L)'
;MSGIAGVIVTAISSSAQPVGGEGYLLEAFAAVFLGATVLGKGKPHLFGTLVGVFFLYMVDSGMNMVGFPFAARHIFQGLVLIVAVGANALLNREEVHLKFI
;
A
#
# COMPACT_ATOMS: atom_id res chain seq x y z
N MET A 1 -0.89 5.64 19.64
CA MET A 1 0.35 5.88 18.87
C MET A 1 0.23 7.00 17.81
N SER A 2 -0.98 7.46 17.46
CA SER A 2 -1.17 8.47 16.40
C SER A 2 -0.60 9.86 16.71
N GLY A 3 -0.56 10.28 17.99
CA GLY A 3 0.01 11.58 18.36
C GLY A 3 1.54 11.66 18.19
N ILE A 4 2.24 10.56 18.45
CA ILE A 4 3.71 10.50 18.35
C ILE A 4 4.13 10.43 16.87
N ALA A 5 3.38 9.69 16.04
CA ALA A 5 3.61 9.66 14.60
C ALA A 5 3.43 11.03 13.94
N GLY A 6 2.43 11.83 14.35
CA GLY A 6 2.20 13.18 13.83
C GLY A 6 3.31 14.18 14.17
N VAL A 7 3.86 14.11 15.38
CA VAL A 7 4.97 14.98 15.81
C VAL A 7 6.25 14.65 15.04
N ILE A 8 6.53 13.37 14.82
CA ILE A 8 7.71 12.93 14.06
C ILE A 8 7.61 13.34 12.59
N VAL A 9 6.44 13.20 11.95
CA VAL A 9 6.21 13.63 10.55
C VAL A 9 6.29 15.15 10.39
N THR A 10 5.86 15.91 11.39
CA THR A 10 6.00 17.37 11.38
C THR A 10 7.46 17.79 11.56
N ALA A 11 8.24 17.08 12.38
CA ALA A 11 9.64 17.40 12.65
C ALA A 11 10.58 17.18 11.44
N ILE A 12 10.23 16.27 10.52
CA ILE A 12 10.94 16.09 9.25
C ILE A 12 10.46 17.07 8.15
N SER A 13 9.39 17.83 8.39
CA SER A 13 8.80 18.79 7.43
C SER A 13 9.44 20.18 7.49
N SER A 14 10.77 20.27 7.34
CA SER A 14 11.42 21.55 6.98
C SER A 14 11.19 21.96 5.52
N SER A 15 10.41 21.18 4.77
CA SER A 15 10.00 21.46 3.40
C SER A 15 8.59 20.90 3.15
N ALA A 16 7.59 21.50 3.79
CA ALA A 16 6.18 21.19 3.54
C ALA A 16 5.79 21.68 2.13
N GLN A 17 6.14 20.90 1.11
CA GLN A 17 5.57 21.04 -0.22
C GLN A 17 4.19 20.36 -0.17
N PRO A 18 3.06 21.08 -0.30
CA PRO A 18 1.71 20.50 -0.18
C PRO A 18 1.40 19.39 -1.20
N VAL A 19 2.24 19.23 -2.23
CA VAL A 19 2.21 18.15 -3.23
C VAL A 19 2.89 16.86 -2.73
N GLY A 20 3.54 16.86 -1.57
CA GLY A 20 4.20 15.66 -1.02
C GLY A 20 3.24 14.58 -0.53
N GLY A 21 2.01 14.95 -0.15
CA GLY A 21 1.01 14.02 0.41
C GLY A 21 0.31 13.13 -0.62
N GLU A 22 0.12 13.62 -1.86
CA GLU A 22 -0.62 12.90 -2.89
C GLU A 22 0.03 11.58 -3.27
N GLY A 23 1.37 11.54 -3.25
CA GLY A 23 2.11 10.33 -3.60
C GLY A 23 2.04 9.21 -2.56
N TYR A 24 1.81 9.56 -1.29
CA TYR A 24 1.69 8.56 -0.22
C TYR A 24 0.32 7.89 -0.20
N LEU A 25 -0.72 8.51 -0.75
CA LEU A 25 -2.07 7.93 -0.81
C LEU A 25 -2.05 6.66 -1.66
N LEU A 26 -1.51 6.74 -2.87
CA LEU A 26 -1.46 5.61 -3.81
C LEU A 26 -0.66 4.44 -3.23
N GLU A 27 0.51 4.75 -2.64
CA GLU A 27 1.37 3.77 -2.00
C GLU A 27 0.70 3.11 -0.78
N ALA A 28 0.01 3.90 0.05
CA ALA A 28 -0.70 3.39 1.22
C ALA A 28 -1.85 2.44 0.83
N PHE A 29 -2.65 2.79 -0.18
CA PHE A 29 -3.70 1.91 -0.68
C PHE A 29 -3.11 0.64 -1.30
N ALA A 30 -2.05 0.77 -2.12
CA ALA A 30 -1.40 -0.37 -2.74
C ALA A 30 -0.87 -1.36 -1.68
N ALA A 31 -0.25 -0.85 -0.62
CA ALA A 31 0.31 -1.65 0.46
C ALA A 31 -0.77 -2.40 1.25
N VAL A 32 -1.87 -1.72 1.60
CA VAL A 32 -2.98 -2.31 2.36
C VAL A 32 -3.67 -3.41 1.57
N PHE A 33 -3.96 -3.18 0.29
CA PHE A 33 -4.63 -4.18 -0.54
C PHE A 33 -3.71 -5.33 -0.92
N LEU A 34 -2.42 -5.07 -1.17
CA LEU A 34 -1.44 -6.12 -1.39
C LEU A 34 -1.35 -7.02 -0.15
N GLY A 35 -1.26 -6.41 1.04
CA GLY A 35 -1.26 -7.11 2.32
C GLY A 35 -2.52 -7.92 2.62
N ALA A 36 -3.69 -7.45 2.17
CA ALA A 36 -4.98 -8.13 2.37
C ALA A 36 -5.06 -9.51 1.69
N THR A 37 -4.32 -9.70 0.58
CA THR A 37 -4.32 -10.97 -0.17
C THR A 37 -3.48 -12.06 0.49
N VAL A 38 -2.52 -11.71 1.34
CA VAL A 38 -1.52 -12.65 1.91
C VAL A 38 -2.15 -13.70 2.85
N LEU A 39 -3.25 -13.38 3.53
CA LEU A 39 -3.92 -14.32 4.45
C LEU A 39 -5.16 -15.01 3.88
N GLY A 40 -5.47 -14.81 2.59
CA GLY A 40 -6.52 -15.57 1.89
C GLY A 40 -7.96 -15.34 2.36
N LYS A 41 -8.23 -14.34 3.22
CA LYS A 41 -9.57 -14.07 3.79
C LYS A 41 -10.30 -12.87 3.18
N GLY A 42 -9.80 -12.32 2.07
CA GLY A 42 -10.40 -11.16 1.37
C GLY A 42 -10.54 -9.87 2.20
N LYS A 43 -10.03 -9.86 3.44
CA LYS A 43 -10.22 -8.80 4.43
C LYS A 43 -8.87 -8.19 4.80
N PRO A 44 -8.74 -6.85 4.73
CA PRO A 44 -7.52 -6.17 5.16
C PRO A 44 -7.30 -6.40 6.66
N HIS A 45 -6.09 -6.81 7.02
CA HIS A 45 -5.70 -7.13 8.39
C HIS A 45 -4.34 -6.52 8.72
N LEU A 46 -4.13 -6.18 9.99
CA LEU A 46 -2.96 -5.43 10.45
C LEU A 46 -1.64 -6.09 10.05
N PHE A 47 -1.49 -7.39 10.29
CA PHE A 47 -0.27 -8.13 9.97
C PHE A 47 0.08 -8.15 8.47
N GLY A 48 -0.92 -8.21 7.61
CA GLY A 48 -0.75 -8.32 6.17
C GLY A 48 -0.40 -6.96 5.60
N THR A 49 -1.07 -5.92 6.09
CA THR A 49 -0.70 -4.54 5.81
C THR A 49 0.73 -4.24 6.25
N LEU A 50 1.18 -4.69 7.42
CA LEU A 50 2.57 -4.49 7.86
C LEU A 50 3.57 -5.13 6.89
N VAL A 51 3.32 -6.37 6.47
CA VAL A 51 4.16 -7.07 5.48
C VAL A 51 4.08 -6.39 4.12
N GLY A 52 2.90 -5.96 3.68
CA GLY A 52 2.68 -5.30 2.40
C GLY A 52 3.32 -3.91 2.31
N VAL A 53 3.23 -3.12 3.38
CA VAL A 53 3.93 -1.83 3.51
C VAL A 53 5.43 -2.06 3.50
N PHE A 54 5.94 -3.01 4.28
CA PHE A 54 7.36 -3.32 4.31
C PHE A 54 7.89 -3.74 2.92
N PHE A 55 7.14 -4.58 2.21
CA PHE A 55 7.50 -5.01 0.87
C PHE A 55 7.50 -3.86 -0.14
N LEU A 56 6.43 -3.05 -0.19
CA LEU A 56 6.37 -1.92 -1.10
C LEU A 56 7.43 -0.87 -0.79
N TYR A 57 7.72 -0.63 0.48
CA TYR A 57 8.77 0.31 0.87
C TYR A 57 10.18 -0.19 0.47
N MET A 58 10.41 -1.51 0.55
CA MET A 58 11.65 -2.13 0.09
C MET A 58 11.80 -2.03 -1.44
N VAL A 59 10.72 -2.29 -2.18
CA VAL A 59 10.71 -2.15 -3.65
C VAL A 59 10.89 -0.69 -4.05
N ASP A 60 10.18 0.23 -3.40
CA ASP A 60 10.32 1.65 -3.65
C ASP A 60 11.76 2.09 -3.37
N SER A 61 12.32 1.74 -2.21
CA SER A 61 13.72 2.05 -1.88
C SER A 61 14.71 1.46 -2.90
N GLY A 62 14.46 0.25 -3.41
CA GLY A 62 15.26 -0.36 -4.48
C GLY A 62 15.16 0.41 -5.80
N MET A 63 13.96 0.80 -6.20
CA MET A 63 13.74 1.63 -7.39
C MET A 63 14.39 3.01 -7.24
N ASN A 64 14.44 3.57 -6.03
CA ASN A 64 15.17 4.80 -5.74
C ASN A 64 16.64 4.65 -6.10
N MET A 65 17.25 3.56 -5.63
CA MET A 65 18.68 3.35 -5.70
C MET A 65 19.15 3.07 -7.13
N VAL A 66 18.29 2.47 -7.95
CA VAL A 66 18.51 2.28 -9.39
C VAL A 66 18.31 3.58 -10.18
N GLY A 67 17.76 4.63 -9.56
CA GLY A 67 17.56 5.94 -10.19
C GLY A 67 16.27 6.05 -11.00
N PHE A 68 15.25 5.24 -10.69
CA PHE A 68 13.96 5.35 -11.38
C PHE A 68 13.29 6.70 -11.06
N PRO A 69 12.75 7.40 -12.07
CA PRO A 69 12.02 8.64 -11.86
C PRO A 69 10.73 8.39 -11.08
N PHE A 70 10.31 9.41 -10.31
CA PHE A 70 9.11 9.36 -9.46
C PHE A 70 7.85 8.91 -10.21
N ALA A 71 7.66 9.39 -11.45
CA ALA A 71 6.53 8.99 -12.29
C ALA A 71 6.48 7.48 -12.57
N ALA A 72 7.63 6.83 -12.77
CA ALA A 72 7.69 5.40 -13.01
C ALA A 72 7.36 4.59 -11.74
N ARG A 73 7.75 5.10 -10.56
CA ARG A 73 7.41 4.49 -9.26
C ARG A 73 5.93 4.64 -8.95
N HIS A 74 5.33 5.79 -9.23
CA HIS A 74 3.88 6.00 -9.14
C HIS A 74 3.09 5.07 -10.07
N ILE A 75 3.51 4.92 -11.32
CA ILE A 75 2.87 3.99 -12.25
C ILE A 75 2.97 2.55 -11.73
N PHE A 76 4.14 2.16 -11.21
CA PHE A 76 4.34 0.84 -10.62
C PHE A 76 3.42 0.60 -9.42
N GLN A 77 3.35 1.54 -8.48
CA GLN A 77 2.44 1.47 -7.32
C GLN A 77 0.97 1.37 -7.73
N GLY A 78 0.55 2.12 -8.76
CA GLY A 78 -0.79 2.02 -9.33
C GLY A 78 -1.07 0.66 -9.97
N LEU A 79 -0.10 0.09 -10.67
CA LEU A 79 -0.19 -1.26 -11.24
C LEU A 79 -0.34 -2.30 -10.14
N VAL A 80 0.46 -2.19 -9.07
CA VAL A 80 0.35 -3.06 -7.90
C VAL A 80 -1.02 -2.94 -7.24
N LEU A 81 -1.55 -1.72 -7.10
CA LEU A 81 -2.89 -1.50 -6.54
C LEU A 81 -3.97 -2.19 -7.39
N ILE A 82 -3.93 -2.06 -8.72
CA ILE A 82 -4.90 -2.70 -9.62
C ILE A 82 -4.85 -4.22 -9.46
N VAL A 83 -3.65 -4.80 -9.44
CA VAL A 83 -3.47 -6.25 -9.26
C VAL A 83 -3.95 -6.68 -7.87
N ALA A 84 -3.61 -5.93 -6.84
CA ALA A 84 -3.99 -6.24 -5.46
C ALA A 84 -5.51 -6.19 -5.26
N VAL A 85 -6.17 -5.14 -5.77
CA VAL A 85 -7.62 -5.01 -5.73
C VAL A 85 -8.30 -6.07 -6.58
N GLY A 86 -7.76 -6.36 -7.77
CA GLY A 86 -8.28 -7.41 -8.65
C GLY A 86 -8.19 -8.80 -8.01
N ALA A 87 -7.04 -9.14 -7.43
CA ALA A 87 -6.83 -10.38 -6.69
C ALA A 87 -7.74 -10.45 -5.46
N ASN A 88 -7.87 -9.35 -4.70
CA ASN A 88 -8.77 -9.28 -3.57
C ASN A 88 -10.24 -9.47 -3.99
N ALA A 89 -10.65 -8.90 -5.14
CA ALA A 89 -12.00 -9.07 -5.68
C ALA A 89 -12.28 -10.50 -6.18
N LEU A 90 -11.27 -11.20 -6.70
CA LEU A 90 -11.36 -12.61 -7.08
C LEU A 90 -11.50 -13.52 -5.85
N LEU A 91 -10.67 -13.31 -4.83
CA LEU A 91 -10.72 -14.07 -3.56
C LEU A 91 -12.05 -13.86 -2.82
N ASN A 92 -12.58 -12.64 -2.80
CA ASN A 92 -13.87 -12.35 -2.15
C ASN A 92 -15.08 -12.96 -2.88
N ARG A 93 -14.94 -13.37 -4.15
CA ARG A 93 -16.04 -14.04 -4.87
C ARG A 93 -16.29 -15.47 -4.38
N GLU A 94 -15.29 -16.14 -3.80
CA GLU A 94 -15.48 -17.49 -3.24
C GLU A 94 -16.22 -17.50 -1.89
N GLU A 95 -16.02 -16.48 -1.04
CA GLU A 95 -16.73 -16.41 0.25
C GLU A 95 -18.24 -16.16 0.11
N VAL A 96 -18.70 -15.56 -0.99
CA VAL A 96 -20.13 -15.26 -1.20
C VAL A 96 -20.93 -16.51 -1.61
N HIS A 97 -20.30 -17.49 -2.26
CA HIS A 97 -20.99 -18.67 -2.78
C HIS A 97 -21.18 -19.80 -1.75
N LEU A 98 -20.39 -19.81 -0.67
CA LEU A 98 -20.48 -20.81 0.41
C LEU A 98 -21.50 -20.47 1.51
N LYS A 99 -22.04 -19.26 1.51
CA LYS A 99 -23.01 -18.82 2.53
C LYS A 99 -24.48 -19.05 2.15
N PHE A 100 -24.72 -19.64 0.97
CA PHE A 100 -26.05 -19.85 0.38
C PHE A 100 -26.36 -21.32 0.03
N ILE A 101 -25.54 -22.28 0.46
CA ILE A 101 -25.86 -23.72 0.50
C ILE A 101 -25.86 -24.16 1.96
#